data_AF-A0A433BQP3-F1
#
_entry.id   AF-A0A433BQP3-F1
#
_cell.length_a   1.000
_cell.length_b   1.000
_cell.length_c   1.000
_cell.angle_alpha   90.00
_cell.angle_beta   90.00
_cell.angle_gamma   90.00
#
_symmetry.space_group_name_H-M   'P 1'
#
loop_
_entity.id
_entity.type
_entity.pdbx_description
1 polymer ?
#
loop_
_entity_poly.entity_id
_entity_poly.type
_entity_poly.pdbx_seq_one_letter_code
_entity_poly.pdbx_strand_id
1 'polypeptide(L)'
;TRFDLHTGQADRQIAYQPDAVPRSSLPPGAPADNGISEILMVDEYHLLLLERAYMTGVGVSLALYRIDTRQAPDVLNLGTLPRGAPVAPKTLVADFASLGISRLDNSECLCWGPTLSNGRRSLVVLSDDNFSPIQITQFLAFEYQDASQ
;
A
#
# COMPACT_ATOMS: atom_id res chain seq x y z
N THR A 1 7.88 -1.81 -11.20
CA THR A 1 8.35 -1.90 -12.59
C THR A 1 7.26 -2.49 -13.43
N ARG A 2 7.02 -1.95 -14.62
CA ARG A 2 6.11 -2.53 -15.61
C ARG A 2 6.90 -3.45 -16.54
N PHE A 3 6.32 -4.60 -16.81
CA PHE A 3 6.87 -5.59 -17.73
C PHE A 3 5.89 -5.78 -18.89
N ASP A 4 6.43 -5.82 -20.10
CA ASP A 4 5.70 -6.30 -21.27
C ASP A 4 5.59 -7.83 -21.16
N LEU A 5 4.35 -8.34 -21.14
CA LEU A 5 4.09 -9.77 -20.90
C LEU A 5 4.45 -10.65 -22.10
N HIS A 6 4.52 -10.10 -23.31
CA HIS A 6 4.86 -10.87 -24.50
C HIS A 6 6.37 -11.13 -24.58
N THR A 7 7.17 -10.13 -24.25
CA THR A 7 8.64 -10.14 -24.34
C THR A 7 9.32 -10.46 -23.00
N GLY A 8 8.60 -10.33 -21.89
CA GLY A 8 9.14 -10.46 -20.53
C GLY A 8 10.12 -9.34 -20.15
N GLN A 9 10.22 -8.29 -20.95
CA GLN A 9 11.15 -7.18 -20.71
C GLN A 9 10.49 -6.09 -19.89
N ALA A 10 11.27 -5.47 -19.00
CA ALA A 10 10.85 -4.24 -18.35
C ALA A 10 10.83 -3.11 -19.37
N ASP A 11 9.73 -2.36 -19.43
CA ASP A 11 9.54 -1.26 -20.38
C ASP A 11 9.33 0.10 -19.70
N ARG A 12 9.11 0.09 -18.38
CA ARG A 12 9.02 1.28 -17.54
C ARG A 12 9.31 0.98 -16.07
N GLN A 13 9.97 1.90 -15.39
CA GLN A 13 10.11 1.90 -13.94
C GLN A 13 9.79 3.28 -13.40
N ILE A 14 9.13 3.36 -12.26
CA ILE A 14 8.84 4.63 -11.59
C ILE A 14 9.37 4.56 -10.16
N ALA A 15 9.80 5.69 -9.61
CA ALA A 15 10.15 5.80 -8.20
C ALA A 15 8.91 6.08 -7.36
N TYR A 16 8.81 5.44 -6.20
CA TYR A 16 7.77 5.67 -5.19
C TYR A 16 8.44 5.89 -3.84
N GLN A 17 7.93 6.83 -3.05
CA GLN A 17 8.43 7.12 -1.71
C GLN A 17 7.34 6.78 -0.67
N PRO A 18 7.55 5.75 0.17
CA PRO A 18 6.71 5.51 1.34
C PRO A 18 6.77 6.69 2.32
N ASP A 19 5.71 6.88 3.11
CA ASP A 19 5.71 7.87 4.17
C ASP A 19 6.71 7.54 5.27
N ALA A 20 7.04 8.53 6.07
CA ALA A 20 7.78 8.30 7.30
C ALA A 20 6.97 7.43 8.27
N VAL A 21 7.66 6.80 9.21
CA VAL A 21 7.00 6.09 10.32
C VAL A 21 6.09 7.09 11.06
N PRO A 22 4.78 6.78 11.22
CA PRO A 22 3.79 7.78 11.65
C PRO A 22 3.89 8.14 13.14
N ARG A 23 4.51 7.29 13.97
CA ARG A 23 4.70 7.51 15.41
C ARG A 23 6.05 6.96 15.86
N SER A 24 6.61 7.53 16.92
CA SER A 24 7.82 6.98 17.55
C SER A 24 7.53 5.64 18.22
N SER A 25 8.50 4.74 18.20
CA SER A 25 8.48 3.50 18.98
C SER A 25 8.53 3.75 20.49
N LEU A 26 8.14 2.74 21.26
CA LEU A 26 8.22 2.70 22.71
C LEU A 26 9.06 1.48 23.15
N PRO A 27 10.24 1.67 23.77
CA PRO A 27 10.88 2.95 24.09
C PRO A 27 11.39 3.70 22.82
N PRO A 28 11.63 5.03 22.90
CA PRO A 28 12.18 5.79 21.78
C PRO A 28 13.50 5.20 21.27
N GLY A 29 13.63 5.10 19.94
CA GLY A 29 14.82 4.53 19.29
C GLY A 29 14.79 3.01 19.12
N ALA A 30 13.74 2.33 19.63
CA ALA A 30 13.50 0.93 19.29
C ALA A 30 13.12 0.78 17.80
N PRO A 31 13.28 -0.41 17.20
CA PRO A 31 12.99 -0.64 15.79
C PRO A 31 11.58 -0.18 15.39
N ALA A 32 11.52 0.55 14.29
CA ALA A 32 10.30 0.94 13.61
C ALA A 32 10.57 1.17 12.13
N ASP A 33 9.64 0.77 11.28
CA ASP A 33 9.72 0.88 9.83
C ASP A 33 8.35 1.19 9.21
N ASN A 34 8.37 1.65 7.97
CA ASN A 34 7.21 1.79 7.11
C ASN A 34 7.61 1.45 5.67
N GLY A 35 6.74 0.74 4.97
CA GLY A 35 6.97 0.34 3.59
C GLY A 35 5.69 -0.13 2.92
N ILE A 36 5.78 -0.39 1.62
CA ILE A 36 4.68 -0.99 0.87
C ILE A 36 4.60 -2.47 1.25
N SER A 37 3.48 -2.91 1.82
CA SER A 37 3.22 -4.32 2.08
C SER A 37 2.47 -5.00 0.93
N GLU A 38 1.72 -4.24 0.12
CA GLU A 38 0.95 -4.77 -0.99
C GLU A 38 0.65 -3.71 -2.07
N ILE A 39 0.51 -4.15 -3.32
CA ILE A 39 0.15 -3.33 -4.50
C ILE A 39 -1.00 -4.01 -5.25
N LEU A 40 -2.10 -3.28 -5.46
CA LEU A 40 -3.24 -3.74 -6.25
C LEU A 40 -3.49 -2.81 -7.45
N MET A 41 -3.59 -3.37 -8.65
CA MET A 41 -4.00 -2.62 -9.85
C MET A 41 -5.48 -2.25 -9.75
N VAL A 42 -5.79 -0.96 -9.90
CA VAL A 42 -7.18 -0.47 -10.06
C VAL A 42 -7.61 -0.59 -11.53
N ASP A 43 -6.70 -0.19 -12.41
CA ASP A 43 -6.77 -0.25 -13.87
C ASP A 43 -5.32 -0.21 -14.43
N GLU A 44 -5.14 -0.02 -15.74
CA GLU A 44 -3.84 0.00 -16.42
C GLU A 44 -2.83 1.00 -15.85
N TYR A 45 -3.30 2.14 -15.32
CA TYR A 45 -2.42 3.23 -14.91
C TYR A 45 -2.46 3.52 -13.42
N HIS A 46 -3.50 3.07 -12.70
CA HIS A 46 -3.68 3.40 -11.31
C HIS A 46 -3.42 2.21 -10.39
N LEU A 47 -2.60 2.43 -9.36
CA LEU A 47 -2.31 1.45 -8.33
C LEU A 47 -2.90 1.90 -7.00
N LEU A 48 -3.37 0.94 -6.22
CA LEU A 48 -3.47 1.05 -4.76
C LEU A 48 -2.19 0.49 -4.15
N LEU A 49 -1.65 1.18 -3.16
CA LEU A 49 -0.50 0.74 -2.37
C LEU A 49 -0.90 0.73 -0.91
N LEU A 50 -0.78 -0.43 -0.28
CA LEU A 50 -0.92 -0.55 1.17
C LEU A 50 0.43 -0.25 1.79
N GLU A 51 0.53 0.85 2.53
CA GLU A 51 1.67 1.10 3.39
C GLU A 51 1.39 0.55 4.79
N ARG A 52 2.33 -0.24 5.30
CA ARG A 52 2.28 -0.81 6.65
C ARG A 52 3.50 -0.35 7.43
N ALA A 53 3.24 0.30 8.55
CA ALA A 53 4.24 0.63 9.54
C ALA A 53 4.16 -0.29 10.74
N TYR A 54 5.31 -0.73 11.24
CA TYR A 54 5.42 -1.39 12.55
C TYR A 54 6.32 -0.54 13.45
N MET A 55 5.87 -0.33 14.68
CA MET A 55 6.61 0.41 15.70
C MET A 55 6.64 -0.42 16.98
N THR A 56 7.84 -0.79 17.44
CA THR A 56 8.01 -1.55 18.69
C THR A 56 7.27 -0.87 19.84
N GLY A 57 6.47 -1.63 20.58
CA GLY A 57 5.71 -1.13 21.73
C GLY A 57 4.49 -0.24 21.41
N VAL A 58 4.22 0.04 20.13
CA VAL A 58 3.04 0.80 19.67
C VAL A 58 2.11 -0.04 18.80
N GLY A 59 2.66 -0.89 17.93
CA GLY A 59 1.91 -1.81 17.07
C GLY A 59 1.95 -1.43 15.60
N VAL A 60 0.90 -1.79 14.87
CA VAL A 60 0.78 -1.64 13.41
C VAL A 60 -0.05 -0.42 13.04
N SER A 61 0.36 0.29 12.00
CA SER A 61 -0.43 1.31 11.31
C SER A 61 -0.55 0.95 9.83
N LEU A 62 -1.73 1.20 9.24
CA LEU A 62 -2.00 0.96 7.83
C LEU A 62 -2.55 2.21 7.17
N ALA A 63 -2.05 2.52 5.98
CA ALA A 63 -2.57 3.58 5.11
C ALA A 63 -2.66 3.07 3.68
N LEU A 64 -3.80 3.30 3.03
CA LEU A 64 -4.00 2.97 1.62
C LEU A 64 -3.80 4.22 0.78
N TYR A 65 -2.89 4.15 -0.17
CA TYR A 65 -2.61 5.22 -1.13
C TYR A 65 -3.02 4.83 -2.54
N ARG A 66 -3.32 5.82 -3.37
CA ARG A 66 -3.49 5.68 -4.82
C ARG A 66 -2.45 6.51 -5.56
N ILE A 67 -1.87 5.94 -6.61
CA ILE A 67 -1.02 6.67 -7.56
C ILE A 67 -1.54 6.52 -8.99
N ASP A 68 -1.20 7.48 -9.84
CA ASP A 68 -1.24 7.35 -11.30
C ASP A 68 0.20 7.18 -11.80
N THR A 69 0.51 6.00 -12.34
CA THR A 69 1.85 5.62 -12.81
C THR A 69 2.35 6.51 -13.95
N ARG A 70 1.46 7.25 -14.63
CA ARG A 70 1.82 8.19 -15.69
C ARG A 70 2.42 9.49 -15.15
N GLN A 71 2.17 9.82 -13.88
CA GLN A 71 2.59 11.08 -13.25
C GLN A 71 4.00 11.03 -12.63
N ALA A 72 4.75 9.96 -12.91
CA ALA A 72 6.15 9.83 -12.53
C ALA A 72 7.04 9.65 -13.77
N PRO A 73 8.25 10.23 -13.78
CA PRO A 73 9.21 9.99 -14.84
C PRO A 73 9.64 8.52 -14.87
N ASP A 74 10.01 8.05 -16.06
CA ASP A 74 10.61 6.72 -16.20
C ASP A 74 12.06 6.75 -15.69
N VAL A 75 12.36 5.81 -14.79
CA VAL A 75 13.69 5.65 -14.18
C VAL A 75 14.34 4.32 -14.55
N LEU A 76 13.76 3.55 -15.48
CA LEU A 76 14.22 2.20 -15.82
C LEU A 76 15.70 2.15 -16.23
N ASN A 77 16.14 3.14 -17.00
CA ASN A 77 17.49 3.21 -17.55
C ASN A 77 18.48 3.94 -16.63
N LEU A 78 18.06 4.31 -15.41
CA LEU A 78 18.95 4.89 -14.42
C LEU A 78 19.66 3.78 -13.65
N GLY A 79 20.98 3.66 -13.81
CA GLY A 79 21.78 2.70 -13.01
C GLY A 79 21.78 3.01 -11.50
N THR A 80 21.46 4.24 -11.11
CA THR A 80 21.24 4.65 -9.72
C THR A 80 20.22 5.78 -9.69
N LEU A 81 19.25 5.70 -8.77
CA LEU A 81 18.27 6.76 -8.59
C LEU A 81 18.95 7.96 -7.89
N PRO A 82 18.99 9.16 -8.51
CA PRO A 82 19.64 10.30 -7.89
C PRO A 82 18.84 10.78 -6.67
N ARG A 83 19.56 11.35 -5.69
CA ARG A 83 18.90 11.96 -4.52
C ARG A 83 17.95 13.07 -4.99
N GLY A 84 16.70 13.02 -4.54
CA GLY A 84 15.68 13.99 -4.91
C GLY A 84 15.08 13.76 -6.30
N ALA A 85 15.27 12.58 -6.91
CA ALA A 85 14.54 12.19 -8.11
C ALA A 85 13.02 12.38 -7.89
N PRO A 86 12.29 12.87 -8.90
CA PRO A 86 10.83 12.94 -8.80
C PRO A 86 10.24 11.55 -8.58
N VAL A 87 9.30 11.45 -7.65
CA VAL A 87 8.58 10.21 -7.31
C VAL A 87 7.11 10.34 -7.71
N ALA A 88 6.42 9.21 -7.83
CA ALA A 88 4.99 9.20 -8.13
C ALA A 88 4.22 9.96 -7.04
N PRO A 89 3.40 10.97 -7.41
CA PRO A 89 2.51 11.61 -6.46
C PRO A 89 1.47 10.59 -5.98
N LYS A 90 1.18 10.63 -4.68
CA LYS A 90 0.22 9.72 -4.04
C LYS A 90 -0.90 10.47 -3.35
N THR A 91 -2.09 9.88 -3.38
CA THR A 91 -3.30 10.39 -2.73
C THR A 91 -3.70 9.41 -1.64
N LEU A 92 -3.92 9.89 -0.41
CA LEU A 92 -4.45 9.05 0.67
C LEU A 92 -5.89 8.66 0.34
N VAL A 93 -6.16 7.35 0.31
CA VAL A 93 -7.48 6.76 0.09
C VAL A 93 -8.13 6.45 1.43
N ALA A 94 -7.38 5.84 2.34
CA ALA A 94 -7.88 5.48 3.67
C ALA A 94 -6.75 5.48 4.71
N ASP A 95 -6.99 6.15 5.83
CA ASP A 95 -6.25 5.93 7.08
C ASP A 95 -7.05 4.95 7.95
N PHE A 96 -6.52 3.75 8.15
CA PHE A 96 -7.21 2.69 8.88
C PHE A 96 -7.41 3.03 10.37
N ALA A 97 -6.61 3.94 10.91
CA ALA A 97 -6.79 4.43 12.28
C ALA A 97 -8.13 5.18 12.45
N SER A 98 -8.68 5.73 11.36
CA SER A 98 -9.98 6.44 11.38
C SER A 98 -11.20 5.54 11.16
N LEU A 99 -10.99 4.25 10.85
CA LEU A 99 -12.07 3.34 10.44
C LEU A 99 -12.74 2.59 11.61
N GLY A 100 -12.36 2.90 12.85
CA GLY A 100 -12.92 2.25 14.05
C GLY A 100 -12.57 0.77 14.18
N ILE A 101 -11.50 0.32 13.53
CA ILE A 101 -11.02 -1.06 13.59
C ILE A 101 -10.28 -1.24 14.92
N SER A 102 -10.73 -2.19 15.73
CA SER A 102 -10.21 -2.41 17.09
C SER A 102 -8.76 -2.90 17.13
N ARG A 103 -8.31 -3.55 16.06
CA ARG A 103 -6.96 -4.08 15.92
C ARG A 103 -6.57 -4.15 14.45
N LEU A 104 -5.42 -3.58 14.13
CA LEU A 104 -4.70 -3.80 12.89
C LEU A 104 -3.53 -4.76 13.14
N ASP A 105 -3.17 -5.52 12.13
CA ASP A 105 -2.09 -6.49 12.20
C ASP A 105 -1.38 -6.57 10.83
N ASN A 106 -0.55 -7.58 10.60
CA ASN A 106 0.28 -7.78 9.42
C ASN A 106 -0.51 -7.95 8.10
N SER A 107 -1.17 -6.89 7.67
CA SER A 107 -1.91 -6.81 6.41
C SER A 107 -0.95 -6.73 5.23
N GLU A 108 -0.98 -7.78 4.41
CA GLU A 108 -0.04 -8.05 3.30
C GLU A 108 -0.78 -8.51 2.04
N CYS A 109 -2.10 -8.37 2.02
CA CYS A 109 -2.90 -8.74 0.87
C CYS A 109 -4.04 -7.74 0.63
N LEU A 110 -4.23 -7.41 -0.63
CA LEU A 110 -5.30 -6.57 -1.18
C LEU A 110 -5.90 -7.31 -2.36
N CYS A 111 -7.22 -7.47 -2.38
CA CYS A 111 -7.91 -8.00 -3.55
C CYS A 111 -9.26 -7.35 -3.76
N TRP A 112 -9.69 -7.33 -5.02
CA TRP A 112 -11.06 -6.97 -5.38
C TRP A 112 -12.00 -8.11 -5.00
N GLY A 113 -13.03 -7.79 -4.23
CA GLY A 113 -14.18 -8.66 -4.03
C GLY A 113 -15.24 -8.43 -5.11
N PRO A 114 -16.46 -8.97 -4.92
CA PRO A 114 -17.55 -8.77 -5.85
C PRO A 114 -17.98 -7.30 -5.96
N THR A 115 -18.59 -6.95 -7.08
CA THR A 115 -19.35 -5.70 -7.22
C THR A 115 -20.58 -5.76 -6.33
N LEU A 116 -20.76 -4.74 -5.50
CA LEU A 116 -21.89 -4.57 -4.60
C LEU A 116 -23.15 -4.18 -5.38
N SER A 117 -24.32 -4.28 -4.74
CA SER A 117 -25.62 -3.97 -5.36
C SER A 117 -25.75 -2.52 -5.84
N ASN A 118 -24.94 -1.60 -5.30
CA ASN A 118 -24.87 -0.20 -5.72
C ASN A 118 -23.87 0.05 -6.87
N GLY A 119 -23.27 -1.00 -7.43
CA GLY A 119 -22.32 -0.93 -8.55
C GLY A 119 -20.87 -0.64 -8.16
N ARG A 120 -20.57 -0.40 -6.87
CA ARG A 120 -19.20 -0.18 -6.40
C ARG A 120 -18.49 -1.51 -6.17
N ARG A 121 -17.15 -1.52 -6.27
CA ARG A 121 -16.34 -2.71 -5.96
C ARG A 121 -16.16 -2.84 -4.46
N SER A 122 -16.11 -4.06 -3.96
CA SER A 122 -15.58 -4.32 -2.62
C SER A 122 -14.06 -4.49 -2.68
N LEU A 123 -13.36 -3.96 -1.68
CA LEU A 123 -11.94 -4.15 -1.47
C LEU A 123 -11.75 -4.98 -0.20
N VAL A 124 -10.98 -6.06 -0.29
CA VAL A 124 -10.64 -6.91 0.85
C VAL A 124 -9.17 -6.68 1.19
N VAL A 125 -8.91 -6.46 2.47
CA VAL A 125 -7.58 -6.38 3.07
C VAL A 125 -7.43 -7.58 4.01
N LEU A 126 -6.35 -8.33 3.86
CA LEU A 126 -6.11 -9.54 4.65
C LEU A 126 -4.78 -9.45 5.40
N SER A 127 -4.84 -9.77 6.70
CA SER A 127 -3.67 -9.99 7.55
C SER A 127 -3.21 -11.43 7.54
N ASP A 128 -1.89 -11.61 7.43
CA ASP A 128 -1.20 -12.86 7.76
C ASP A 128 -0.91 -12.88 9.27
N ASP A 129 -1.06 -14.03 9.92
CA ASP A 129 -0.65 -14.20 11.31
C ASP A 129 0.81 -14.66 11.46
N ASN A 130 1.54 -14.92 10.37
CA ASN A 130 2.90 -15.45 10.36
C ASN A 130 3.05 -16.71 11.24
N PHE A 131 1.99 -17.52 11.41
CA PHE A 131 1.95 -18.63 12.36
C PHE A 131 2.26 -18.24 13.80
N SER A 132 2.05 -16.98 14.16
CA SER A 132 2.36 -16.40 15.46
C SER A 132 1.12 -16.35 16.35
N PRO A 133 1.18 -16.82 17.60
CA PRO A 133 0.02 -16.81 18.51
C PRO A 133 -0.40 -15.40 18.95
N ILE A 134 0.45 -14.40 18.69
CA ILE A 134 0.17 -13.00 19.01
C ILE A 134 -0.33 -12.20 17.81
N GLN A 135 -0.39 -12.79 16.61
CA GLN A 135 -0.94 -12.16 15.41
C GLN A 135 -2.25 -12.84 15.02
N ILE A 136 -3.04 -12.20 14.15
CA ILE A 136 -4.33 -12.74 13.71
C ILE A 136 -4.46 -12.74 12.20
N THR A 137 -5.06 -13.81 11.67
CA THR A 137 -5.66 -13.77 10.34
C THR A 137 -6.94 -12.94 10.43
N GLN A 138 -6.99 -11.81 9.72
CA GLN A 138 -8.11 -10.86 9.76
C GLN A 138 -8.51 -10.44 8.34
N PHE A 139 -9.80 -10.54 8.03
CA PHE A 139 -10.38 -10.02 6.80
C PHE A 139 -11.12 -8.71 7.10
N LEU A 140 -10.70 -7.64 6.44
CA LEU A 140 -11.39 -6.36 6.45
C LEU A 140 -11.96 -6.13 5.05
N ALA A 141 -13.28 -5.99 4.94
CA ALA A 141 -13.96 -5.74 3.68
C ALA A 141 -14.59 -4.34 3.67
N PHE A 142 -14.29 -3.58 2.62
CA PHE A 142 -14.76 -2.21 2.45
C PHE A 142 -15.48 -2.06 1.12
N GLU A 143 -16.41 -1.13 1.06
CA GLU A 143 -16.82 -0.56 -0.21
C GLU A 143 -15.74 0.41 -0.69
N TYR A 144 -15.26 0.23 -1.92
CA TYR A 144 -14.26 1.11 -2.52
C TYR A 144 -14.94 2.19 -3.37
N GLN A 145 -14.61 3.45 -3.07
CA GLN A 145 -15.10 4.62 -3.79
C GLN A 145 -13.98 5.13 -4.69
N ASP A 146 -14.14 4.98 -6.01
CA ASP A 146 -13.20 5.58 -6.95
C ASP A 146 -13.28 7.11 -6.86
N ALA A 147 -12.13 7.77 -6.88
CA ALA A 147 -11.99 9.23 -6.81
C ALA A 147 -12.49 9.97 -8.07
N SER A 148 -13.33 9.34 -8.89
CA SER A 148 -13.88 9.85 -10.15
C SER A 148 -15.33 10.36 -10.02
N GLN A 149 -15.72 10.86 -8.84
CA GLN A 149 -16.96 11.61 -8.61
C GLN A 149 -16.66 12.88 -7.80
#